data_AF-A0A2J8P572-F1
#
_entry.id   AF-A0A2J8P572-F1
#
_cell.length_a   1.000
_cell.length_b   1.000
_cell.length_c   1.000
_cell.angle_alpha   90.00
_cell.angle_beta   90.00
_cell.angle_gamma   90.00
#
_symmetry.space_group_name_H-M   'P 1'
#
loop_
_entity.id
_entity.type
_entity.pdbx_description
1 polymer ?
#
loop_
_entity_poly.entity_id
_entity_poly.type
_entity_poly.pdbx_seq_one_letter_code
_entity_poly.pdbx_strand_id
1 'polypeptide(L)'
;MRWRTILLQYCFLLITCLLTALEAVPIDIDKTKVQNIHPVESAKIEPPDTGLYYDEYLKQVIDVLETDKHFREKLQKADIEEIKSGRLSKELDLVSHHVRTKLDELKRQEVGRLRMLIKAKLDSLQDIGMDHQALLKQFDHLNHLNPDKFESTDLDMLIKAATSDLEHYDKTRHEEFKKYEMMKEHERREYLKTL
;
A
#
# COMPACT_ATOMS: atom_id res chain seq x y z
N MET A 1 -76.59 6.30 15.79
CA MET A 1 -76.22 4.99 16.39
C MET A 1 -75.17 4.18 15.60
N ARG A 2 -74.90 4.43 14.31
CA ARG A 2 -74.00 3.58 13.49
C ARG A 2 -72.49 3.90 13.58
N TRP A 3 -72.08 5.02 14.18
CA TRP A 3 -70.66 5.41 14.22
C TRP A 3 -69.91 4.85 15.43
N ARG A 4 -70.61 4.60 16.55
CA ARG A 4 -70.01 3.98 17.74
C ARG A 4 -69.62 2.52 17.48
N THR A 5 -70.39 1.80 16.65
CA THR A 5 -70.07 0.41 16.28
C THR A 5 -68.85 0.32 15.37
N ILE A 6 -68.67 1.28 14.46
CA ILE A 6 -67.54 1.33 13.53
C ILE A 6 -66.23 1.60 14.29
N LEU A 7 -66.23 2.57 15.21
CA LEU A 7 -65.07 2.86 16.06
C LEU A 7 -64.70 1.66 16.95
N LEU A 8 -65.69 0.98 17.53
CA LEU A 8 -65.45 -0.23 18.34
C LEU A 8 -64.79 -1.34 17.50
N GLN A 9 -65.20 -1.47 16.23
CA GLN A 9 -64.73 -2.51 15.31
C GLN A 9 -63.29 -2.25 14.86
N TYR A 10 -62.90 -0.99 14.63
CA TYR A 10 -61.50 -0.62 14.35
C TYR A 10 -60.59 -0.78 15.57
N CYS A 11 -61.07 -0.46 16.78
CA CYS A 11 -60.33 -0.73 18.01
C CYS A 11 -60.12 -2.24 18.21
N PHE A 12 -61.13 -3.07 17.94
CA PHE A 12 -60.99 -4.52 18.01
C PHE A 12 -59.93 -5.04 17.02
N LEU A 13 -59.94 -4.56 15.77
CA LEU A 13 -58.96 -4.95 14.75
C LEU A 13 -57.53 -4.56 15.13
N LEU A 14 -57.34 -3.35 15.68
CA LEU A 14 -56.02 -2.88 16.14
C LEU A 14 -55.50 -3.72 17.31
N ILE A 15 -56.36 -4.06 18.28
CA ILE A 15 -55.99 -4.89 19.43
C ILE A 15 -55.65 -6.31 18.97
N THR A 16 -56.41 -6.90 18.04
CA THR A 16 -56.08 -8.22 17.49
C THR A 16 -54.75 -8.23 16.74
N CYS A 17 -54.43 -7.16 16.00
CA CYS A 17 -53.16 -7.07 15.26
C CYS A 17 -51.95 -6.94 16.20
N LEU A 18 -52.10 -6.22 17.32
CA LEU A 18 -51.05 -6.13 18.34
C LEU A 18 -50.85 -7.47 19.08
N LEU A 19 -51.93 -8.20 19.36
CA LEU A 19 -51.85 -9.52 20.02
C LEU A 19 -51.15 -10.57 19.15
N THR A 20 -51.34 -10.54 17.81
CA THR A 20 -50.64 -11.45 16.89
C THR A 20 -49.13 -11.19 16.79
N ALA A 21 -48.64 -10.02 17.21
CA ALA A 21 -47.22 -9.69 17.15
C ALA A 21 -46.43 -10.22 18.37
N LEU A 22 -47.09 -10.63 19.46
CA LEU A 22 -46.42 -11.17 20.66
C LEU A 22 -46.17 -12.69 20.61
N GLU A 23 -46.79 -13.42 19.67
CA GLU A 23 -46.64 -14.88 19.54
C GLU A 23 -45.55 -15.32 18.55
N ALA A 24 -44.77 -14.38 17.99
CA ALA A 24 -43.65 -14.73 17.13
C ALA A 24 -42.49 -15.32 17.96
N VAL A 25 -42.52 -16.65 18.12
CA VAL A 25 -41.43 -17.45 18.69
C VAL A 25 -40.13 -17.19 17.91
N PRO A 26 -38.98 -16.98 18.58
CA PRO A 26 -37.71 -16.79 17.89
C PRO A 26 -37.38 -18.05 17.10
N ILE A 27 -37.18 -17.88 15.79
CA ILE A 27 -36.79 -18.95 14.88
C ILE A 27 -35.36 -19.36 15.24
N ASP A 28 -35.21 -20.57 15.82
CA ASP A 28 -33.91 -21.20 16.03
C ASP A 28 -33.37 -21.63 14.65
N ILE A 29 -32.22 -21.07 14.26
CA ILE A 29 -31.64 -21.32 12.94
C ILE A 29 -30.88 -22.64 13.02
N ASP A 30 -31.47 -23.70 12.46
CA ASP A 30 -30.87 -25.02 12.26
C ASP A 30 -29.44 -24.90 11.69
N LYS A 31 -28.44 -25.39 12.45
CA LYS A 31 -27.02 -25.41 12.08
C LYS A 31 -26.66 -26.44 11.00
N THR A 32 -27.59 -26.82 10.14
CA THR A 32 -27.35 -27.81 9.08
C THR A 32 -27.91 -27.34 7.75
N LYS A 33 -27.35 -26.24 7.23
CA LYS A 33 -27.41 -25.97 5.79
C LYS A 33 -26.07 -25.44 5.31
N VAL A 34 -25.42 -26.27 4.51
CA VAL A 34 -24.22 -25.98 3.74
C VAL A 34 -24.37 -24.64 3.04
N GLN A 35 -23.64 -23.64 3.54
CA GLN A 35 -23.58 -22.31 2.94
C GLN A 35 -22.21 -22.17 2.28
N ASN A 36 -22.28 -21.78 1.01
CA ASN A 36 -21.19 -21.56 0.08
C ASN A 36 -19.90 -21.05 0.74
N ILE A 37 -18.79 -21.60 0.25
CA ILE A 37 -17.44 -21.07 0.43
C ILE A 37 -17.47 -19.61 -0.03
N HIS A 38 -17.64 -18.68 0.91
CA HIS A 38 -17.15 -17.33 0.73
C HIS A 38 -15.64 -17.46 0.56
N PRO A 39 -15.03 -16.91 -0.51
CA PRO A 39 -13.59 -16.74 -0.52
C PRO A 39 -13.27 -15.92 0.72
N VAL A 40 -12.42 -16.47 1.59
CA VAL A 40 -11.84 -15.73 2.71
C VAL A 40 -11.26 -14.47 2.09
N GLU A 41 -11.93 -13.35 2.33
CA GLU A 41 -11.39 -12.03 2.08
C GLU A 41 -10.14 -11.98 2.94
N SER A 42 -9.00 -12.20 2.29
CA SER A 42 -7.69 -12.02 2.89
C SER A 42 -7.74 -10.64 3.53
N ALA A 43 -7.67 -10.56 4.85
CA ALA A 43 -7.44 -9.31 5.53
C ALA A 43 -6.22 -8.69 4.85
N LYS A 44 -6.43 -7.66 4.02
CA LYS A 44 -5.35 -6.89 3.43
C LYS A 44 -4.64 -6.26 4.61
N ILE A 45 -3.55 -6.89 5.06
CA ILE A 45 -2.58 -6.24 5.92
C ILE A 45 -2.08 -5.10 5.06
N GLU A 46 -2.48 -3.87 5.37
CA GLU A 46 -1.92 -2.71 4.69
C GLU A 46 -0.40 -2.77 4.91
N PRO A 47 0.39 -2.80 3.82
CA PRO A 47 1.83 -2.87 3.95
C PRO A 47 2.30 -1.69 4.80
N PRO A 48 3.16 -1.93 5.81
CA PRO A 48 3.63 -0.87 6.71
C PRO A 48 4.20 0.30 5.88
N ASP A 49 4.06 1.52 6.40
CA ASP A 49 4.69 2.68 5.78
C ASP A 49 6.22 2.51 5.83
N THR A 50 6.82 2.30 4.67
CA THR A 50 8.25 2.05 4.49
C THR A 50 9.08 3.31 4.81
N GLY A 51 8.44 4.49 4.90
CA GLY A 51 9.12 5.78 5.08
C GLY A 51 9.82 6.29 3.82
N LEU A 52 9.66 5.60 2.68
CA LEU A 52 10.18 6.01 1.38
C LEU A 52 9.26 7.06 0.75
N TYR A 53 9.81 8.11 0.16
CA TYR A 53 9.00 9.19 -0.47
C TYR A 53 8.29 8.76 -1.77
N TYR A 54 8.58 7.56 -2.27
CA TYR A 54 7.97 6.89 -3.42
C TYR A 54 7.28 5.57 -3.02
N ASP A 55 7.01 5.36 -1.72
CA ASP A 55 6.35 4.16 -1.20
C ASP A 55 5.01 3.88 -1.88
N GLU A 56 4.20 4.91 -2.12
CA GLU A 56 2.92 4.76 -2.81
C GLU A 56 3.10 4.26 -4.25
N TYR A 57 4.06 4.81 -4.99
CA TYR A 57 4.38 4.36 -6.35
C TYR A 57 4.87 2.89 -6.35
N LEU A 58 5.74 2.53 -5.40
CA LEU A 58 6.21 1.16 -5.22
C LEU A 58 5.05 0.20 -4.97
N LYS A 59 4.13 0.54 -4.06
CA LYS A 59 2.94 -0.26 -3.74
C LYS A 59 2.03 -0.43 -4.95
N GLN A 60 1.76 0.65 -5.69
CA GLN A 60 0.93 0.59 -6.91
C GLN A 60 1.55 -0.30 -7.99
N VAL A 61 2.87 -0.23 -8.19
CA VAL A 61 3.59 -1.11 -9.12
C VAL A 61 3.45 -2.58 -8.71
N ILE A 62 3.66 -2.88 -7.42
CA ILE A 62 3.51 -4.23 -6.88
C ILE A 62 2.08 -4.73 -7.06
N ASP A 63 1.08 -3.95 -6.68
CA ASP A 63 -0.34 -4.30 -6.81
C ASP A 63 -0.71 -4.65 -8.26
N VAL A 64 -0.22 -3.85 -9.22
CA VAL A 64 -0.43 -4.10 -10.66
C VAL A 64 0.26 -5.39 -11.10
N LEU A 65 1.51 -5.63 -10.67
CA LEU A 65 2.25 -6.84 -10.98
C LEU A 65 1.62 -8.10 -10.38
N GLU A 66 1.06 -8.02 -9.17
CA GLU A 66 0.39 -9.12 -8.49
C GLU A 66 -0.92 -9.54 -9.17
N THR A 67 -1.51 -8.68 -10.00
CA THR A 67 -2.68 -9.07 -10.81
C THR A 67 -2.34 -10.15 -11.84
N ASP A 68 -1.09 -10.23 -12.29
CA ASP A 68 -0.62 -11.26 -13.21
C ASP A 68 -0.25 -12.54 -12.46
N LYS A 69 -0.91 -13.66 -12.78
CA LYS A 69 -0.69 -14.93 -12.08
C LYS A 69 0.74 -15.44 -12.25
N HIS A 70 1.31 -15.33 -13.46
CA HIS A 70 2.65 -15.84 -13.73
C HIS A 70 3.69 -15.02 -12.96
N PHE A 71 3.58 -13.70 -13.01
CA PHE A 71 4.49 -12.83 -12.28
C PHE A 71 4.36 -12.99 -10.76
N ARG A 72 3.13 -13.08 -10.23
CA ARG A 72 2.90 -13.29 -8.79
C ARG A 72 3.55 -14.57 -8.28
N GLU A 73 3.47 -15.67 -9.04
CA GLU A 73 4.13 -16.92 -8.66
C GLU A 73 5.66 -16.80 -8.65
N LYS A 74 6.24 -16.01 -9.57
CA LYS A 74 7.67 -15.70 -9.59
C LYS A 74 8.05 -14.84 -8.40
N LEU A 75 7.26 -13.81 -8.09
CA LEU A 75 7.47 -12.93 -6.95
C LEU A 75 7.46 -13.69 -5.61
N GLN A 76 6.55 -14.65 -5.44
CA GLN A 76 6.45 -15.45 -4.20
C GLN A 76 7.57 -16.50 -4.04
N LYS A 77 8.15 -16.98 -5.15
CA LYS A 77 9.21 -18.01 -5.14
C LYS A 77 10.63 -17.42 -5.18
N ALA A 78 10.76 -16.16 -5.59
CA ALA A 78 12.05 -15.52 -5.74
C ALA A 78 12.73 -15.32 -4.39
N ASP A 79 14.03 -15.64 -4.33
CA ASP A 79 14.87 -15.32 -3.19
C ASP A 79 15.24 -13.84 -3.19
N ILE A 80 15.57 -13.29 -2.02
CA ILE A 80 15.95 -11.87 -1.85
C ILE A 80 17.13 -11.53 -2.76
N GLU A 81 18.10 -12.43 -2.87
CA GLU A 81 19.26 -12.26 -3.75
C GLU A 81 18.87 -12.28 -5.24
N GLU A 82 17.90 -13.10 -5.62
CA GLU A 82 17.39 -13.14 -7.00
C GLU A 82 16.66 -11.84 -7.37
N ILE A 83 15.89 -11.30 -6.43
CA ILE A 83 15.21 -10.00 -6.55
C ILE A 83 16.24 -8.88 -6.74
N LYS A 84 17.27 -8.82 -5.90
CA LYS A 84 18.36 -7.83 -5.99
C LYS A 84 19.21 -7.97 -7.27
N SER A 85 19.36 -9.19 -7.78
CA SER A 85 20.16 -9.47 -8.99
C SER A 85 19.53 -8.96 -10.30
N GLY A 86 18.27 -8.52 -10.27
CA GLY A 86 17.53 -8.07 -11.46
C GLY A 86 16.99 -9.19 -12.34
N ARG A 87 17.05 -10.45 -11.87
CA ARG A 87 16.44 -11.60 -12.58
C ARG A 87 14.92 -11.50 -12.63
N LEU A 88 14.29 -11.10 -11.52
CA LEU A 88 12.85 -10.89 -11.44
C LEU A 88 12.39 -9.84 -12.46
N SER A 89 13.17 -8.77 -12.65
CA SER A 89 12.81 -7.68 -13.57
C SER A 89 12.73 -8.13 -15.04
N LYS A 90 13.45 -9.18 -15.43
CA LYS A 90 13.39 -9.75 -16.78
C LYS A 90 12.09 -10.52 -17.04
N GLU A 91 11.46 -11.05 -16.00
CA GLU A 91 10.16 -11.74 -16.11
C GLU A 91 9.04 -10.77 -16.53
N LEU A 92 9.28 -9.46 -16.44
CA LEU A 92 8.36 -8.43 -16.91
C LEU A 92 8.03 -8.58 -18.41
N ASP A 93 8.94 -9.13 -19.22
CA ASP A 93 8.75 -9.41 -20.66
C ASP A 93 7.67 -10.46 -20.94
N LEU A 94 7.33 -11.28 -19.94
CA LEU A 94 6.33 -12.34 -20.06
C LEU A 94 4.96 -11.94 -19.50
N VAL A 95 4.86 -10.74 -18.94
CA VAL A 95 3.64 -10.23 -18.32
C VAL A 95 2.61 -9.83 -19.38
N SER A 96 1.32 -10.01 -19.05
CA SER A 96 0.22 -9.65 -19.95
C SER A 96 0.23 -8.17 -20.38
N HIS A 97 -0.26 -7.90 -21.58
CA HIS A 97 -0.29 -6.53 -22.14
C HIS A 97 -1.05 -5.55 -21.25
N HIS A 98 -2.16 -5.96 -20.64
CA HIS A 98 -2.95 -5.09 -19.77
C HIS A 98 -2.14 -4.56 -18.57
N VAL A 99 -1.32 -5.44 -17.97
CA VAL A 99 -0.44 -5.06 -16.87
C VAL A 99 0.66 -4.14 -17.37
N ARG A 100 1.26 -4.42 -18.54
CA ARG A 100 2.23 -3.50 -19.16
C ARG A 100 1.66 -2.10 -19.38
N THR A 101 0.45 -1.99 -19.92
CA THR A 101 -0.21 -0.69 -20.14
C THR A 101 -0.46 0.05 -18.83
N LYS A 102 -0.87 -0.65 -17.77
CA LYS A 102 -1.02 -0.04 -16.44
C LYS A 102 0.31 0.43 -15.86
N LEU A 103 1.38 -0.33 -16.03
CA LEU A 103 2.71 0.07 -15.56
C LEU A 103 3.23 1.31 -16.31
N ASP A 104 3.00 1.38 -17.63
CA ASP A 104 3.30 2.57 -18.42
C ASP A 104 2.53 3.81 -17.91
N GLU A 105 1.27 3.64 -17.52
CA GLU A 105 0.46 4.70 -16.94
C GLU A 105 0.98 5.15 -15.57
N LEU A 106 1.28 4.19 -14.67
CA LEU A 106 1.86 4.49 -13.35
C LEU A 106 3.17 5.24 -13.48
N LYS A 107 4.05 4.84 -14.40
CA LYS A 107 5.31 5.54 -14.64
C LYS A 107 5.09 6.99 -15.07
N ARG A 108 4.16 7.24 -15.99
CA ARG A 108 3.84 8.61 -16.44
C ARG A 108 3.29 9.47 -15.30
N GLN A 109 2.45 8.88 -14.45
CA GLN A 109 1.91 9.55 -13.27
C GLN A 109 3.04 9.93 -12.30
N GLU A 110 3.94 8.99 -12.01
CA GLU A 110 5.08 9.24 -11.11
C GLU A 110 6.03 10.29 -11.68
N VAL A 111 6.40 10.19 -12.96
CA VAL A 111 7.21 11.23 -13.63
C VAL A 111 6.50 12.59 -13.58
N GLY A 112 5.18 12.62 -13.76
CA GLY A 112 4.37 13.83 -13.61
C GLY A 112 4.46 14.41 -12.21
N ARG A 113 4.32 13.58 -11.17
CA ARG A 113 4.47 13.96 -9.76
C ARG A 113 5.85 14.57 -9.49
N LEU A 114 6.91 13.92 -9.95
CA LEU A 114 8.29 14.40 -9.76
C LEU A 114 8.55 15.73 -10.46
N ARG A 115 8.01 15.92 -11.67
CA ARG A 115 8.07 17.21 -12.37
C ARG A 115 7.36 18.31 -11.60
N MET A 116 6.21 18.03 -10.98
CA MET A 116 5.50 18.99 -10.13
C MET A 116 6.32 19.36 -8.88
N LEU A 117 6.95 18.38 -8.23
CA LEU A 117 7.81 18.62 -7.06
C LEU A 117 9.03 19.47 -7.43
N ILE A 118 9.68 19.19 -8.56
CA ILE A 118 10.78 20.01 -9.08
C ILE A 118 10.31 21.44 -9.33
N LYS A 119 9.18 21.60 -10.03
CA LYS A 119 8.63 22.91 -10.34
C LYS A 119 8.34 23.71 -9.06
N ALA A 120 7.66 23.12 -8.09
CA ALA A 120 7.36 23.77 -6.81
C ALA A 120 8.64 24.17 -6.05
N LYS A 121 9.69 23.35 -6.10
CA LYS A 121 10.99 23.66 -5.50
C LYS A 121 11.68 24.85 -6.19
N LEU A 122 11.65 24.91 -7.52
CA LEU A 122 12.22 26.02 -8.29
C LEU A 122 11.44 27.32 -8.05
N ASP A 123 10.10 27.26 -8.06
CA ASP A 123 9.23 28.41 -7.79
C ASP A 123 9.49 28.98 -6.39
N SER A 124 9.79 28.13 -5.41
CA SER A 124 10.15 28.55 -4.04
C SER A 124 11.54 29.17 -3.91
N LEU A 125 12.50 28.78 -4.76
CA LEU A 125 13.89 29.25 -4.69
C LEU A 125 14.11 30.54 -5.50
N GLN A 126 13.10 30.99 -6.24
CA GLN A 126 13.02 32.29 -6.91
C GLN A 126 14.23 32.63 -7.81
N ASP A 127 14.97 31.63 -8.34
CA ASP A 127 15.96 31.86 -9.41
C ASP A 127 16.51 30.57 -10.08
N ILE A 128 17.04 30.81 -11.29
CA ILE A 128 17.93 30.07 -12.17
C ILE A 128 17.25 29.01 -13.02
N GLY A 129 17.28 29.21 -14.34
CA GLY A 129 16.81 28.32 -15.41
C GLY A 129 17.54 26.98 -15.45
N MET A 130 17.46 26.23 -14.35
CA MET A 130 17.92 24.87 -14.24
C MET A 130 17.06 23.99 -15.15
N ASP A 131 17.74 23.12 -15.89
CA ASP A 131 17.09 22.15 -16.74
C ASP A 131 16.31 21.16 -15.86
N HIS A 132 14.98 21.12 -16.05
CA HIS A 132 14.10 20.21 -15.32
C HIS A 132 14.53 18.75 -15.52
N GLN A 133 15.06 18.43 -16.71
CA GLN A 133 15.53 17.10 -17.03
C GLN A 133 16.80 16.73 -16.24
N ALA A 134 17.68 17.71 -15.96
CA ALA A 134 18.85 17.49 -15.12
C ALA A 134 18.46 17.23 -13.65
N LEU A 135 17.41 17.90 -13.15
CA LEU A 135 16.92 17.68 -11.79
C LEU A 135 16.20 16.34 -11.63
N LEU A 136 15.55 15.83 -12.68
CA LEU A 136 14.96 14.48 -12.65
C LEU A 136 15.99 13.37 -12.45
N LYS A 137 17.27 13.60 -12.77
CA LYS A 137 18.37 12.64 -12.53
C LYS A 137 18.63 12.36 -11.05
N GLN A 138 18.13 13.20 -10.13
CA GLN A 138 18.28 13.00 -8.69
C GLN A 138 17.39 11.87 -8.15
N PHE A 139 16.42 11.42 -8.94
CA PHE A 139 15.49 10.37 -8.56
C PHE A 139 15.97 9.03 -9.14
N ASP A 140 16.50 8.18 -8.27
CA ASP A 140 17.22 6.96 -8.67
C ASP A 140 16.28 5.77 -8.93
N HIS A 141 15.00 5.86 -8.56
CA HIS A 141 14.03 4.74 -8.62
C HIS A 141 13.30 4.60 -9.97
N LEU A 142 13.64 5.40 -10.99
CA LEU A 142 13.05 5.29 -12.34
C LEU A 142 13.96 5.81 -13.46
N ASN A 143 13.73 5.31 -14.68
CA ASN A 143 14.41 5.81 -15.87
C ASN A 143 13.70 7.05 -16.44
N HIS A 144 14.31 8.22 -16.21
CA HIS A 144 13.83 9.52 -16.69
C HIS A 144 14.15 9.80 -18.17
N LEU A 145 14.98 8.99 -18.84
CA LEU A 145 15.27 9.13 -20.28
C LEU A 145 14.13 8.60 -21.16
N ASN A 146 13.35 7.66 -20.63
CA ASN A 146 12.19 7.08 -21.30
C ASN A 146 10.94 7.24 -20.40
N PRO A 147 10.33 8.43 -20.31
CA PRO A 147 9.25 8.68 -19.35
C PRO A 147 7.95 7.94 -19.64
N ASP A 148 7.78 7.41 -20.85
CA ASP A 148 6.49 6.93 -21.36
C ASP A 148 6.28 5.42 -21.23
N LYS A 149 7.36 4.63 -21.15
CA LYS A 149 7.29 3.17 -21.08
C LYS A 149 8.00 2.65 -19.85
N PHE A 150 7.35 1.76 -19.12
CA PHE A 150 7.91 1.06 -17.98
C PHE A 150 8.59 -0.24 -18.46
N GLU A 151 9.91 -0.24 -18.40
CA GLU A 151 10.75 -1.34 -18.84
C GLU A 151 11.26 -2.19 -17.67
N SER A 152 11.87 -3.34 -17.99
CA SER A 152 12.54 -4.17 -16.97
C SER A 152 13.63 -3.41 -16.22
N THR A 153 14.26 -2.43 -16.87
CA THR A 153 15.23 -1.52 -16.26
C THR A 153 14.60 -0.65 -15.17
N ASP A 154 13.36 -0.17 -15.36
CA ASP A 154 12.65 0.62 -14.35
C ASP A 154 12.34 -0.19 -13.11
N LEU A 155 11.87 -1.43 -13.29
CA LEU A 155 11.58 -2.32 -12.16
C LEU A 155 12.86 -2.68 -11.39
N ASP A 156 13.97 -2.94 -12.10
CA ASP A 156 15.28 -3.17 -11.49
C ASP A 156 15.78 -1.95 -10.70
N MET A 157 15.65 -0.74 -11.27
CA MET A 157 16.00 0.51 -10.57
C MET A 157 15.13 0.73 -9.33
N LEU A 158 13.82 0.51 -9.44
CA LEU A 158 12.87 0.67 -8.34
C LEU A 158 13.18 -0.27 -7.17
N ILE A 159 13.44 -1.56 -7.47
CA ILE A 159 13.81 -2.55 -6.46
C ILE A 159 15.15 -2.20 -5.81
N LYS A 160 16.15 -1.82 -6.60
CA LYS A 160 17.48 -1.45 -6.09
C LYS A 160 17.44 -0.20 -5.22
N ALA A 161 16.71 0.82 -5.64
CA ALA A 161 16.52 2.04 -4.85
C ALA A 161 15.82 1.71 -3.52
N ALA A 162 14.70 1.00 -3.57
CA ALA A 162 13.95 0.65 -2.35
C ALA A 162 14.77 -0.20 -1.37
N THR A 163 15.51 -1.20 -1.87
CA THR A 163 16.36 -2.04 -1.02
C THR A 163 17.54 -1.27 -0.44
N SER A 164 18.21 -0.43 -1.24
CA SER A 164 19.31 0.41 -0.77
C SER A 164 18.85 1.43 0.28
N ASP A 165 17.71 2.10 0.04
CA ASP A 165 17.19 3.13 0.94
C ASP A 165 16.76 2.53 2.28
N LEU A 166 16.12 1.35 2.25
CA LEU A 166 15.74 0.61 3.46
C LEU A 166 16.95 0.13 4.26
N GLU A 167 17.95 -0.46 3.59
CA GLU A 167 19.19 -0.89 4.26
C GLU A 167 19.94 0.28 4.90
N HIS A 168 19.97 1.44 4.22
CA HIS A 168 20.60 2.65 4.75
C HIS A 168 19.83 3.21 5.95
N TYR A 169 18.50 3.19 5.90
CA TYR A 169 17.62 3.61 6.99
C TYR A 169 17.88 2.78 8.26
N ASP A 170 17.92 1.45 8.12
CA ASP A 170 18.20 0.55 9.25
C ASP A 170 19.62 0.74 9.80
N LYS A 171 20.62 0.89 8.93
CA LYS A 171 22.01 1.06 9.32
C LYS A 171 22.26 2.34 10.11
N THR A 172 21.70 3.47 9.66
CA THR A 172 21.91 4.76 10.32
C THR A 172 21.35 4.74 11.73
N ARG A 173 20.15 4.18 11.91
CA ARG A 173 19.52 4.01 13.23
C ARG A 173 20.32 3.08 14.13
N HIS A 174 20.85 1.99 13.58
CA HIS A 174 21.70 1.07 14.32
C HIS A 174 23.00 1.75 14.81
N GLU A 175 23.66 2.53 13.94
CA GLU A 175 24.87 3.28 14.29
C GLU A 175 24.60 4.37 15.33
N GLU A 176 23.48 5.10 15.21
CA GLU A 176 23.02 6.08 16.20
C GLU A 176 22.79 5.44 17.56
N PHE A 177 22.09 4.30 17.60
CA PHE A 177 21.85 3.55 18.83
C PHE A 177 23.17 3.10 19.47
N LYS A 178 24.09 2.55 18.67
CA LYS A 178 25.41 2.13 19.14
C LYS A 178 26.20 3.31 19.73
N LYS A 179 26.22 4.47 19.05
CA LYS A 179 26.89 5.69 19.55
C LYS A 179 26.28 6.16 20.86
N TYR A 180 24.95 6.17 20.96
CA TYR A 180 24.23 6.54 22.18
C TYR A 180 24.59 5.63 23.35
N GLU A 181 24.53 4.31 23.16
CA GLU A 181 24.87 3.33 24.21
C GLU A 181 26.33 3.45 24.66
N MET A 182 27.28 3.66 23.73
CA MET A 182 28.69 3.88 24.08
C MET A 182 28.90 5.15 24.90
N MET A 183 28.26 6.27 24.52
CA MET A 183 28.37 7.52 25.27
C MET A 183 27.79 7.38 26.68
N LYS A 184 26.61 6.77 26.80
CA LYS A 184 25.93 6.56 28.08
C LYS A 184 26.72 5.66 29.03
N GLU A 185 27.31 4.58 28.52
CA GLU A 185 28.18 3.70 29.32
C GLU A 185 29.50 4.39 29.69
N HIS A 186 30.07 5.23 28.82
CA HIS A 186 31.23 6.06 29.14
C HIS A 186 30.92 7.04 30.28
N GLU A 187 29.83 7.80 30.19
CA GLU A 187 29.37 8.71 31.24
C GLU A 187 29.16 8.00 32.57
N ARG A 188 28.52 6.83 32.54
CA ARG A 188 28.33 5.99 33.72
C ARG A 188 29.66 5.59 34.36
N ARG A 189 30.66 5.20 33.57
CA ARG A 189 32.00 4.84 34.08
C ARG A 189 32.73 6.03 34.68
N GLU A 190 32.64 7.19 34.05
CA GLU A 190 33.24 8.42 34.59
C GLU A 190 32.58 8.82 35.91
N TYR A 191 31.25 8.73 36.02
CA TYR A 191 30.53 8.96 37.27
C TYR A 191 30.93 7.98 38.38
N LEU A 192 31.20 6.72 38.06
CA LEU A 192 31.67 5.74 39.05
C LEU A 192 33.11 6.00 39.51
N LYS A 193 33.94 6.67 38.71
CA LYS A 193 35.31 7.05 39.10
C LYS A 193 35.34 8.25 40.05
N THR A 194 34.28 9.05 40.08
CA THR A 194 34.19 10.25 40.93
C THR A 194 33.52 9.98 42.29
N LEU A 195 33.02 8.76 42.52
CA LEU A 195 32.53 8.24 43.81
C LEU A 195 33.67 7.61 44.62
#